data_AF-A0A941DDI1-F1
#
_entry.id   AF-A0A941DDI1-F1
#
_cell.length_a   1.000
_cell.length_b   1.000
_cell.length_c   1.000
_cell.angle_alpha   90.00
_cell.angle_beta   90.00
_cell.angle_gamma   90.00
#
_symmetry.space_group_name_H-M   'P 1'
#
loop_
_entity.id
_entity.type
_entity.pdbx_description
1 polymer ?
#
loop_
_entity_poly.entity_id
_entity_poly.type
_entity_poly.pdbx_seq_one_letter_code
_entity_poly.pdbx_strand_id
1 'polypeptide(L)'
;MPNQRIVVQATQAWTDTGIMISADNAVTISFQTGAWTADPQTNQQQLYGPAGDSQIIVPPTQTQYPLVGAPMGALVGRIGDNPVFLIGAGPTEVPRGQTGSLSLCINDDIHAVYGPGLADNRGQITVFIYHSNTIPILTRSIINEPAQTSPAAPTSSLGPLEYLIGTWTNKLTDTDDLPYSYNVMPLPQLDPSSPTGYILKNFAYYEELSFSAIHGSAANRGGIGTQNCNVLFYEQRVYFAEGPNKNALVHAENGSLLFINDQLQLLGPYGNGNQAGLGNQTVKDSVAPSQQFNIIKQISVPHGNSILAAGSYQQQSGAPSIPVVSSLPEGVDTQQYTQIDPISNPNPSYTRNPNQALADALLAAPVTTFLTLNVSSKNGGGGVTNIGFEQQHAQVESYQCTYWLEALNEATEFTQLQYSQTIMMRLPIGEQFILFPHITTNTLSKM
;
A
#
# COMPACT_ATOMS: atom_id res chain seq x y z
N MET A 1 -7.60 7.76 -8.02
CA MET A 1 -6.77 8.79 -8.69
C MET A 1 -7.64 10.01 -8.95
N PRO A 2 -7.17 11.24 -8.69
CA PRO A 2 -7.85 12.42 -9.22
C PRO A 2 -7.94 12.27 -10.73
N ASN A 3 -9.16 12.32 -11.26
CA ASN A 3 -9.44 12.22 -12.69
C ASN A 3 -9.98 13.56 -13.17
N GLN A 4 -9.52 13.98 -14.35
CA GLN A 4 -10.07 15.16 -15.01
C GLN A 4 -10.87 14.72 -16.23
N ARG A 5 -12.14 15.10 -16.26
CA ARG A 5 -13.02 14.89 -17.42
C ARG A 5 -12.73 15.96 -18.47
N ILE A 6 -12.39 15.54 -19.68
CA ILE A 6 -12.20 16.40 -20.85
C ILE A 6 -13.19 16.01 -21.94
N VAL A 7 -13.85 16.99 -22.54
CA VAL A 7 -14.68 16.81 -23.74
C VAL A 7 -13.89 17.34 -24.93
N VAL A 8 -13.67 16.50 -25.94
CA VAL A 8 -12.95 16.87 -27.17
C VAL A 8 -13.98 16.97 -28.30
N GLN A 9 -14.11 18.17 -28.86
CA GLN A 9 -15.02 18.43 -29.98
C GLN A 9 -14.35 18.04 -31.30
N ALA A 10 -15.09 17.39 -32.20
CA ALA A 10 -14.58 17.05 -33.52
C ALA A 10 -14.33 18.31 -34.39
N THR A 11 -15.00 19.42 -34.08
CA THR A 11 -14.90 20.69 -34.79
C THR A 11 -13.82 21.63 -34.23
N GLN A 12 -12.99 21.17 -33.28
CA GLN A 12 -11.97 21.99 -32.62
C GLN A 12 -10.57 21.43 -32.86
N ALA A 13 -9.65 22.29 -33.31
CA ALA A 13 -8.30 21.88 -33.71
C ALA A 13 -7.45 21.35 -32.55
N TRP A 14 -7.40 22.04 -31.41
CA TRP A 14 -6.74 21.54 -30.19
C TRP A 14 -7.57 21.95 -28.97
N THR A 15 -7.91 20.97 -28.14
CA THR A 15 -8.54 21.16 -26.85
C THR A 15 -7.46 21.22 -25.78
N ASP A 16 -7.27 22.37 -25.15
CA ASP A 16 -6.38 22.50 -24.00
C ASP A 16 -7.01 21.77 -22.80
N THR A 17 -6.23 20.87 -22.19
CA THR A 17 -6.68 20.11 -21.03
C THR A 17 -6.48 20.88 -19.72
N GLY A 18 -5.66 21.93 -19.73
CA GLY A 18 -5.19 22.63 -18.52
C GLY A 18 -4.14 21.84 -17.72
N ILE A 19 -3.69 20.68 -18.22
CA ILE A 19 -2.70 19.82 -17.56
C ILE A 19 -1.31 20.14 -18.08
N MET A 20 -0.40 20.47 -17.17
CA MET A 20 1.02 20.63 -17.45
C MET A 20 1.75 19.30 -17.20
N ILE A 21 2.33 18.73 -18.26
CA ILE A 21 3.20 17.56 -18.16
C ILE A 21 4.62 18.02 -17.82
N SER A 22 5.25 17.31 -16.89
CA SER A 22 6.67 17.44 -16.53
C SER A 22 7.29 16.05 -16.41
N ALA A 23 8.62 15.99 -16.25
CA ALA A 23 9.34 14.74 -16.06
C ALA A 23 8.80 13.87 -14.91
N ASP A 24 8.24 14.50 -13.87
CA ASP A 24 7.74 13.82 -12.66
C ASP A 24 6.23 13.53 -12.70
N ASN A 25 5.51 14.02 -13.72
CA ASN A 25 4.06 13.97 -13.81
C ASN A 25 3.62 13.35 -15.14
N ALA A 26 3.56 12.02 -15.20
CA ALA A 26 2.93 11.30 -16.31
C ALA A 26 1.41 11.20 -16.10
N VAL A 27 0.64 11.16 -17.19
CA VAL A 27 -0.81 10.93 -17.14
C VAL A 27 -1.21 9.83 -18.12
N THR A 28 -2.31 9.14 -17.81
CA THR A 28 -2.96 8.17 -18.70
C THR A 28 -4.29 8.72 -19.19
N ILE A 29 -4.53 8.66 -20.49
CA ILE A 29 -5.76 9.14 -21.12
C ILE A 29 -6.62 7.92 -21.47
N SER A 30 -7.89 7.93 -21.07
CA SER A 30 -8.83 6.83 -21.36
C SER A 30 -10.15 7.38 -21.87
N PHE A 31 -10.63 6.83 -22.98
CA PHE A 31 -11.96 7.10 -23.50
C PHE A 31 -13.04 6.62 -22.53
N GLN A 32 -14.11 7.42 -22.42
CA GLN A 32 -15.27 7.07 -21.60
C GLN A 32 -16.51 6.88 -22.45
N THR A 33 -16.89 7.90 -23.21
CA THR A 33 -18.16 7.91 -23.95
C THR A 33 -18.11 8.86 -25.14
N GLY A 34 -19.07 8.72 -26.05
CA GLY A 34 -19.27 9.62 -27.19
C GLY A 34 -18.78 9.01 -28.50
N ALA A 35 -19.03 9.71 -29.58
CA ALA A 35 -18.62 9.32 -30.93
C ALA A 35 -18.52 10.58 -31.80
N TRP A 36 -17.68 10.52 -32.82
CA TRP A 36 -17.49 11.62 -33.75
C TRP A 36 -17.17 11.13 -35.16
N THR A 37 -17.05 12.05 -36.11
CA THR A 37 -16.47 11.78 -37.43
C THR A 37 -15.67 12.97 -37.92
N ALA A 38 -14.56 12.69 -38.61
CA ALA A 38 -13.76 13.59 -39.42
C ALA A 38 -14.28 13.75 -40.86
N ASP A 39 -15.18 12.86 -41.31
CA ASP A 39 -15.81 12.96 -42.64
C ASP A 39 -17.18 12.25 -42.58
N PRO A 40 -18.30 12.99 -42.67
CA PRO A 40 -19.65 12.41 -42.65
C PRO A 40 -19.96 11.40 -43.77
N GLN A 41 -19.13 11.32 -44.81
CA GLN A 41 -19.29 10.38 -45.93
C GLN A 41 -18.58 9.04 -45.68
N THR A 42 -17.71 8.96 -44.68
CA THR A 42 -16.93 7.76 -44.33
C THR A 42 -17.67 6.89 -43.33
N ASN A 43 -17.13 5.70 -42.99
CA ASN A 43 -17.73 4.75 -42.04
C ASN A 43 -19.26 4.53 -42.22
N GLN A 44 -19.73 4.39 -43.46
CA GLN A 44 -21.17 4.23 -43.78
C GLN A 44 -22.05 5.36 -43.20
N GLN A 45 -21.51 6.57 -43.13
CA GLN A 45 -22.15 7.77 -42.57
C GLN A 45 -22.47 7.67 -41.07
N GLN A 46 -21.82 6.74 -40.36
CA GLN A 46 -21.94 6.59 -38.91
C GLN A 46 -20.78 7.28 -38.18
N LEU A 47 -21.06 7.80 -36.99
CA LEU A 47 -20.01 8.24 -36.08
C LEU A 47 -19.20 7.03 -35.60
N TYR A 48 -17.93 7.25 -35.31
CA TYR A 48 -17.02 6.24 -34.76
C TYR A 48 -16.38 6.71 -33.45
N GLY A 49 -15.82 5.74 -32.74
CA GLY A 49 -15.09 5.99 -31.50
C GLY A 49 -13.73 6.62 -31.74
N PRO A 50 -12.95 6.82 -30.67
CA PRO A 50 -11.66 7.51 -30.72
C PRO A 50 -10.56 6.74 -31.47
N ALA A 51 -10.82 5.49 -31.91
CA ALA A 51 -9.91 4.76 -32.79
C ALA A 51 -9.86 5.32 -34.23
N GLY A 52 -10.85 6.14 -34.61
CA GLY A 52 -10.98 6.66 -35.97
C GLY A 52 -11.57 5.66 -36.96
N ASP A 53 -11.58 6.04 -38.24
CA ASP A 53 -11.96 5.13 -39.32
C ASP A 53 -10.76 4.25 -39.71
N SER A 54 -10.80 2.99 -39.28
CA SER A 54 -9.76 2.00 -39.57
C SER A 54 -9.51 1.73 -41.06
N GLN A 55 -10.43 2.12 -41.95
CA GLN A 55 -10.28 1.94 -43.40
C GLN A 55 -9.51 3.09 -44.06
N ILE A 56 -9.33 4.21 -43.36
CA ILE A 56 -8.72 5.43 -43.91
C ILE A 56 -7.52 5.80 -43.04
N ILE A 57 -6.33 5.45 -43.53
CA ILE A 57 -5.07 5.85 -42.90
C ILE A 57 -4.58 7.12 -43.58
N VAL A 58 -4.28 8.16 -42.78
CA VAL A 58 -3.76 9.42 -43.28
C VAL A 58 -2.40 9.17 -43.96
N PRO A 59 -2.24 9.49 -45.25
CA PRO A 59 -1.01 9.17 -45.98
C PRO A 59 0.17 10.05 -45.52
N PRO A 60 1.42 9.56 -45.61
CA PRO A 60 2.62 10.34 -45.24
C PRO A 60 2.80 11.66 -46.00
N THR A 61 2.15 11.80 -47.16
CA THR A 61 2.18 13.02 -47.98
C THR A 61 1.28 14.14 -47.46
N GLN A 62 0.31 13.83 -46.58
CA GLN A 62 -0.60 14.81 -45.99
C GLN A 62 -0.07 15.36 -44.67
N THR A 63 1.09 16.03 -44.73
CA THR A 63 1.86 16.45 -43.54
C THR A 63 1.19 17.52 -42.67
N GLN A 64 0.06 18.10 -43.12
CA GLN A 64 -0.70 19.09 -42.35
C GLN A 64 -1.78 18.47 -41.45
N TYR A 65 -1.99 17.15 -41.53
CA TYR A 65 -2.74 16.44 -40.49
C TYR A 65 -1.93 16.38 -39.19
N PRO A 66 -2.60 16.35 -38.02
CA PRO A 66 -1.94 16.16 -36.73
C PRO A 66 -1.02 14.94 -36.69
N LEU A 67 -1.46 13.80 -37.24
CA LEU A 67 -0.69 12.57 -37.25
C LEU A 67 -0.89 11.77 -38.55
N VAL A 68 0.14 11.74 -39.39
CA VAL A 68 0.20 10.86 -40.56
C VAL A 68 0.49 9.40 -40.16
N GLY A 69 0.07 8.45 -40.99
CA GLY A 69 0.24 7.02 -40.73
C GLY A 69 -0.70 6.46 -39.66
N ALA A 70 -1.62 7.27 -39.14
CA ALA A 70 -2.67 6.88 -38.21
C ALA A 70 -4.07 6.99 -38.86
N PRO A 71 -5.09 6.33 -38.31
CA PRO A 71 -6.45 6.45 -38.82
C PRO A 71 -6.95 7.90 -38.80
N MET A 72 -7.67 8.29 -39.84
CA MET A 72 -8.41 9.54 -39.89
C MET A 72 -9.51 9.51 -38.82
N GLY A 73 -9.68 10.62 -38.10
CA GLY A 73 -10.66 10.70 -37.02
C GLY A 73 -10.25 10.01 -35.71
N ALA A 74 -9.02 9.48 -35.62
CA ALA A 74 -8.50 8.96 -34.36
C ALA A 74 -8.26 10.10 -33.34
N LEU A 75 -8.37 9.81 -32.05
CA LEU A 75 -7.95 10.73 -30.99
C LEU A 75 -6.42 10.76 -30.94
N VAL A 76 -5.86 11.97 -30.99
CA VAL A 76 -4.43 12.23 -30.89
C VAL A 76 -4.14 13.31 -29.84
N GLY A 77 -2.91 13.32 -29.33
CA GLY A 77 -2.47 14.27 -28.32
C GLY A 77 -1.12 14.89 -28.65
N ARG A 78 -0.82 16.03 -28.04
CA ARG A 78 0.51 16.66 -28.04
C ARG A 78 0.83 17.27 -26.67
N ILE A 79 2.11 17.37 -26.35
CA ILE A 79 2.61 18.03 -25.14
C ILE A 79 3.44 19.24 -25.57
N GLY A 80 2.93 20.45 -25.35
CA GLY A 80 3.54 21.67 -25.91
C GLY A 80 3.71 21.56 -27.43
N ASP A 81 4.93 21.79 -27.91
CA ASP A 81 5.32 21.69 -29.33
C ASP A 81 6.01 20.36 -29.69
N ASN A 82 5.95 19.35 -28.82
CA ASN A 82 6.51 18.03 -29.08
C ASN A 82 5.71 17.25 -30.15
N PRO A 83 6.29 16.18 -30.75
CA PRO A 83 5.60 15.37 -31.73
C PRO A 83 4.25 14.83 -31.23
N VAL A 84 3.25 14.89 -32.12
CA VAL A 84 1.91 14.35 -31.89
C VAL A 84 1.98 12.83 -31.72
N PHE A 85 1.17 12.28 -30.82
CA PHE A 85 1.09 10.84 -30.56
C PHE A 85 -0.35 10.34 -30.68
N LEU A 86 -0.47 9.06 -31.07
CA LEU A 86 -1.76 8.38 -31.16
C LEU A 86 -2.25 7.98 -29.76
N ILE A 87 -3.50 8.33 -29.44
CA ILE A 87 -4.20 7.83 -28.25
C ILE A 87 -5.18 6.74 -28.68
N GLY A 88 -5.95 6.97 -29.73
CA GLY A 88 -6.89 5.96 -30.24
C GLY A 88 -7.94 5.57 -29.19
N ALA A 89 -8.26 4.27 -29.12
CA ALA A 89 -9.18 3.72 -28.11
C ALA A 89 -8.69 3.86 -26.65
N GLY A 90 -7.38 4.00 -26.44
CA GLY A 90 -6.78 3.99 -25.11
C GLY A 90 -7.04 2.70 -24.30
N PRO A 91 -6.70 2.69 -23.00
CA PRO A 91 -5.97 3.75 -22.30
C PRO A 91 -4.53 3.92 -22.83
N THR A 92 -4.03 5.15 -22.85
CA THR A 92 -2.67 5.48 -23.35
C THR A 92 -1.93 6.35 -22.35
N GLU A 93 -0.76 5.91 -21.92
CA GLU A 93 0.18 6.75 -21.17
C GLU A 93 0.81 7.77 -22.12
N VAL A 94 0.88 9.04 -21.70
CA VAL A 94 1.51 10.07 -22.53
C VAL A 94 3.01 9.80 -22.72
N PRO A 95 3.63 10.22 -23.83
CA PRO A 95 5.06 10.00 -24.07
C PRO A 95 5.94 10.55 -22.95
N ARG A 96 6.87 9.72 -22.46
CA ARG A 96 7.79 10.09 -21.38
C ARG A 96 8.87 11.07 -21.86
N GLY A 97 9.37 11.88 -20.92
CA GLY A 97 10.47 12.83 -21.17
C GLY A 97 10.05 14.13 -21.85
N GLN A 98 8.76 14.32 -22.15
CA GLN A 98 8.23 15.57 -22.68
C GLN A 98 7.78 16.51 -21.55
N THR A 99 7.75 17.81 -21.82
CA THR A 99 7.27 18.84 -20.88
C THR A 99 6.48 19.88 -21.64
N GLY A 100 5.34 20.31 -21.10
CA GLY A 100 4.46 21.28 -21.74
C GLY A 100 2.98 21.05 -21.43
N SER A 101 2.11 21.91 -21.97
CA SER A 101 0.66 21.74 -21.84
C SER A 101 0.17 20.57 -22.70
N LEU A 102 -0.64 19.69 -22.13
CA LEU A 102 -1.29 18.60 -22.85
C LEU A 102 -2.51 19.12 -23.61
N SER A 103 -2.55 18.89 -24.91
CA SER A 103 -3.69 19.21 -25.78
C SER A 103 -4.14 17.99 -26.58
N LEU A 104 -5.46 17.87 -26.81
CA LEU A 104 -6.08 16.74 -27.51
C LEU A 104 -6.87 17.19 -28.72
N CYS A 105 -6.93 16.38 -29.78
CA CYS A 105 -7.78 16.63 -30.93
C CYS A 105 -8.14 15.39 -31.74
N ILE A 106 -9.07 15.57 -32.68
CA ILE A 106 -9.35 14.60 -33.73
C ILE A 106 -8.25 14.65 -34.80
N ASN A 107 -7.81 13.49 -35.30
CA ASN A 107 -6.83 13.40 -36.36
C ASN A 107 -7.47 13.69 -37.72
N ASP A 108 -7.61 14.97 -38.03
CA ASP A 108 -8.22 15.46 -39.26
C ASP A 108 -7.46 16.69 -39.79
N ASP A 109 -7.79 17.17 -40.98
CA ASP A 109 -7.18 18.31 -41.66
C ASP A 109 -7.47 19.65 -40.95
N ILE A 110 -6.83 19.86 -39.79
CA ILE A 110 -7.02 21.02 -38.91
C ILE A 110 -6.75 22.38 -39.57
N HIS A 111 -6.12 22.38 -40.74
CA HIS A 111 -5.79 23.56 -41.53
C HIS A 111 -6.58 23.68 -42.84
N ALA A 112 -7.48 22.73 -43.13
CA ALA A 112 -8.29 22.67 -44.36
C ALA A 112 -7.46 22.75 -45.65
N VAL A 113 -6.32 22.05 -45.69
CA VAL A 113 -5.38 22.02 -46.82
C VAL A 113 -5.77 21.01 -47.91
N TYR A 114 -6.38 19.90 -47.51
CA TYR A 114 -6.71 18.74 -48.34
C TYR A 114 -8.22 18.51 -48.49
N GLY A 115 -9.05 19.21 -47.71
CA GLY A 115 -10.50 19.06 -47.74
C GLY A 115 -11.24 20.16 -46.97
N PRO A 116 -12.47 19.90 -46.51
CA PRO A 116 -13.26 20.84 -45.70
C PRO A 116 -12.64 21.14 -44.32
N GLY A 117 -11.63 20.37 -43.90
CA GLY A 117 -11.06 20.43 -42.56
C GLY A 117 -12.11 20.14 -41.50
N LEU A 118 -12.02 20.80 -40.35
CA LEU A 118 -12.92 20.53 -39.23
C LEU A 118 -14.37 21.02 -39.41
N ALA A 119 -14.70 21.60 -40.57
CA ALA A 119 -15.97 22.29 -40.79
C ALA A 119 -17.17 21.34 -40.99
N ASP A 120 -16.92 20.13 -41.50
CA ASP A 120 -17.94 19.10 -41.68
C ASP A 120 -17.88 17.99 -40.63
N ASN A 121 -16.91 18.06 -39.71
CA ASN A 121 -16.81 17.19 -38.55
C ASN A 121 -18.05 17.27 -37.67
N ARG A 122 -18.41 16.14 -37.04
CA ARG A 122 -19.59 16.05 -36.17
C ARG A 122 -19.29 15.25 -34.93
N GLY A 123 -19.95 15.63 -33.84
CA GLY A 123 -19.89 14.90 -32.58
C GLY A 123 -18.71 15.29 -31.70
N GLN A 124 -18.57 14.54 -30.62
CA GLN A 124 -17.58 14.77 -29.57
C GLN A 124 -17.33 13.47 -28.83
N ILE A 125 -16.18 13.39 -28.19
CA ILE A 125 -15.86 12.31 -27.25
C ILE A 125 -15.55 12.88 -25.88
N THR A 126 -15.75 12.08 -24.85
CA THR A 126 -15.33 12.37 -23.47
C THR A 126 -14.22 11.41 -23.08
N VAL A 127 -13.12 11.95 -22.57
CA VAL A 127 -12.00 11.18 -22.02
C VAL A 127 -11.78 11.57 -20.56
N PHE A 128 -11.25 10.63 -19.78
CA PHE A 128 -10.70 10.90 -18.46
C PHE A 128 -9.18 10.85 -18.54
N ILE A 129 -8.56 11.83 -17.89
CA ILE A 129 -7.11 11.90 -17.72
C ILE A 129 -6.80 11.55 -16.27
N TYR A 130 -6.01 10.51 -16.08
CA TYR A 130 -5.59 9.97 -14.79
C TYR A 130 -4.14 10.38 -14.51
N HIS A 131 -3.90 11.06 -13.40
CA HIS A 131 -2.54 11.38 -12.96
C HIS A 131 -1.84 10.12 -12.43
N SER A 132 -0.58 9.93 -12.81
CA SER A 132 0.28 8.95 -12.17
C SER A 132 0.54 9.37 -10.72
N ASN A 133 0.64 8.39 -9.83
CA ASN A 133 0.96 8.68 -8.44
C ASN A 133 2.46 9.03 -8.29
N THR A 134 2.74 10.00 -7.42
CA THR A 134 4.11 10.39 -7.07
C THR A 134 4.87 9.22 -6.45
N ILE A 135 6.10 8.99 -6.90
CA ILE A 135 6.97 7.95 -6.34
C ILE A 135 7.21 8.25 -4.85
N PRO A 136 6.92 7.32 -3.92
CA PRO A 136 7.16 7.54 -2.50
C PRO A 136 8.66 7.63 -2.19
N ILE A 137 9.03 8.50 -1.25
CA ILE A 137 10.41 8.63 -0.75
C ILE A 137 10.53 7.78 0.51
N LEU A 138 11.09 6.58 0.38
CA LEU A 138 11.17 5.61 1.48
C LEU A 138 12.41 5.80 2.37
N THR A 139 13.32 6.71 2.02
CA THR A 139 14.65 6.82 2.63
C THR A 139 14.72 7.74 3.85
N ARG A 140 13.57 8.20 4.38
CA ARG A 140 13.51 9.14 5.50
C ARG A 140 12.61 8.60 6.59
N SER A 141 12.98 8.86 7.84
CA SER A 141 12.11 8.55 8.98
C SER A 141 10.79 9.29 8.85
N ILE A 142 9.69 8.56 8.95
CA ILE A 142 8.35 9.12 8.95
C ILE A 142 7.83 9.45 10.35
N ILE A 143 8.46 8.88 11.40
CA ILE A 143 8.16 9.23 12.77
C ILE A 143 9.00 10.44 13.22
N ASN A 144 8.37 11.36 13.96
CA ASN A 144 8.99 12.59 14.46
C ASN A 144 8.80 12.71 15.99
N GLU A 145 9.80 12.26 16.74
CA GLU A 145 9.83 12.42 18.20
C GLU A 145 10.61 13.67 18.62
N PRO A 146 10.04 14.56 19.45
CA PRO A 146 10.74 15.72 19.97
C PRO A 146 12.02 15.32 20.72
N ALA A 147 13.12 16.02 20.46
CA ALA A 147 14.37 15.79 21.18
C ALA A 147 14.21 16.17 22.67
N GLN A 148 14.58 15.27 23.57
CA GLN A 148 14.58 15.54 25.00
C GLN A 148 15.81 14.90 25.66
N THR A 149 16.64 15.73 26.30
CA THR A 149 17.87 15.26 26.95
C THR A 149 17.61 14.62 28.31
N SER A 150 16.55 15.05 29.01
CA SER A 150 16.23 14.55 30.35
C SER A 150 14.72 14.50 30.61
N PRO A 151 14.16 13.33 31.01
CA PRO A 151 14.81 12.03 30.89
C PRO A 151 15.17 11.70 29.43
N ALA A 152 16.28 11.00 29.22
CA ALA A 152 16.61 10.41 27.91
C ALA A 152 15.64 9.27 27.57
N ALA A 153 15.61 8.85 26.31
CA ALA A 153 14.92 7.62 25.91
C ALA A 153 15.61 6.40 26.56
N PRO A 154 14.90 5.57 27.34
CA PRO A 154 15.49 4.44 28.05
C PRO A 154 15.63 3.24 27.10
N THR A 155 16.46 3.35 26.06
CA THR A 155 16.56 2.36 24.98
C THR A 155 16.86 0.95 25.49
N SER A 156 17.78 0.79 26.45
CA SER A 156 18.10 -0.51 27.05
C SER A 156 16.94 -1.14 27.83
N SER A 157 15.98 -0.33 28.29
CA SER A 157 14.79 -0.83 28.99
C SER A 157 13.72 -1.33 28.03
N LEU A 158 13.85 -1.13 26.71
CA LEU A 158 12.97 -1.69 25.69
C LEU A 158 13.19 -3.19 25.47
N GLY A 159 14.23 -3.77 26.07
CA GLY A 159 14.60 -5.17 25.88
C GLY A 159 14.75 -5.48 24.39
N PRO A 160 14.12 -6.54 23.86
CA PRO A 160 14.26 -6.95 22.45
C PRO A 160 13.75 -5.89 21.45
N LEU A 161 12.90 -4.95 21.88
CA LEU A 161 12.37 -3.92 20.98
C LEU A 161 13.41 -2.85 20.62
N GLU A 162 14.52 -2.75 21.36
CA GLU A 162 15.58 -1.78 21.05
C GLU A 162 16.15 -1.96 19.63
N TYR A 163 16.19 -3.20 19.13
CA TYR A 163 16.74 -3.55 17.83
C TYR A 163 15.91 -3.01 16.66
N LEU A 164 14.62 -2.74 16.88
CA LEU A 164 13.71 -2.16 15.87
C LEU A 164 13.94 -0.67 15.65
N ILE A 165 14.57 0.06 16.58
CA ILE A 165 14.78 1.52 16.48
C ILE A 165 15.46 1.85 15.14
N GLY A 166 14.87 2.78 14.38
CA GLY A 166 15.34 3.17 13.06
C GLY A 166 14.23 3.13 12.00
N THR A 167 14.62 3.29 10.73
CA THR A 167 13.73 3.19 9.58
C THR A 167 14.08 1.96 8.76
N TRP A 168 13.05 1.26 8.30
CA TRP A 168 13.13 0.01 7.56
C TRP A 168 12.38 0.16 6.24
N THR A 169 12.98 -0.33 5.16
CA THR A 169 12.40 -0.27 3.81
C THR A 169 12.54 -1.62 3.12
N ASN A 170 11.81 -1.86 2.03
CA ASN A 170 11.83 -3.15 1.36
C ASN A 170 13.25 -3.63 0.99
N LYS A 171 13.49 -4.92 1.21
CA LYS A 171 14.51 -5.67 0.47
C LYS A 171 13.95 -5.99 -0.92
N LEU A 172 14.70 -5.66 -1.96
CA LEU A 172 14.31 -5.88 -3.36
C LEU A 172 14.89 -7.20 -3.88
N THR A 173 14.23 -7.81 -4.85
CA THR A 173 14.72 -8.93 -5.65
C THR A 173 15.82 -8.45 -6.61
N ASP A 174 16.77 -9.33 -6.93
CA ASP A 174 17.86 -9.01 -7.86
C ASP A 174 17.42 -8.99 -9.34
N THR A 175 16.25 -9.57 -9.66
CA THR A 175 15.82 -9.85 -11.04
C THR A 175 14.95 -8.78 -11.67
N ASP A 176 14.12 -8.10 -10.88
CA ASP A 176 13.05 -7.23 -11.34
C ASP A 176 12.79 -6.02 -10.43
N ASP A 177 13.66 -5.78 -9.44
CA ASP A 177 13.55 -4.71 -8.45
C ASP A 177 12.19 -4.68 -7.71
N LEU A 178 11.48 -5.82 -7.66
CA LEU A 178 10.26 -5.96 -6.88
C LEU A 178 10.60 -6.29 -5.42
N PRO A 179 9.86 -5.75 -4.46
CA PRO A 179 10.05 -6.13 -3.06
C PRO A 179 9.77 -7.60 -2.77
N TYR A 180 10.49 -8.20 -1.82
CA TYR A 180 10.12 -9.46 -1.16
C TYR A 180 8.92 -9.25 -0.21
N SER A 181 7.79 -8.86 -0.81
CA SER A 181 6.54 -8.55 -0.13
C SER A 181 5.38 -9.16 -0.89
N TYR A 182 4.31 -9.50 -0.18
CA TYR A 182 3.07 -9.86 -0.84
C TYR A 182 1.86 -9.58 0.05
N ASN A 183 0.83 -9.05 -0.58
CA ASN A 183 -0.47 -8.82 0.03
C ASN A 183 -1.52 -9.72 -0.63
N VAL A 184 -2.33 -10.40 0.17
CA VAL A 184 -3.56 -11.05 -0.31
C VAL A 184 -4.75 -10.41 0.37
N MET A 185 -5.61 -9.76 -0.41
CA MET A 185 -6.76 -9.02 0.10
C MET A 185 -8.02 -9.36 -0.71
N PRO A 186 -9.04 -9.96 -0.08
CA PRO A 186 -10.36 -10.04 -0.66
C PRO A 186 -11.08 -8.70 -0.50
N LEU A 187 -11.76 -8.25 -1.56
CA LEU A 187 -12.59 -7.06 -1.56
C LEU A 187 -14.03 -7.45 -1.89
N PRO A 188 -14.99 -7.24 -0.98
CA PRO A 188 -16.41 -7.42 -1.28
C PRO A 188 -16.80 -6.52 -2.44
N GLN A 189 -17.26 -7.12 -3.53
CA GLN A 189 -17.64 -6.42 -4.74
C GLN A 189 -18.65 -7.27 -5.49
N LEU A 190 -19.90 -6.83 -5.54
CA LEU A 190 -20.93 -7.43 -6.37
C LEU A 190 -21.08 -6.60 -7.65
N ASP A 191 -20.67 -7.17 -8.78
CA ASP A 191 -20.70 -6.55 -10.10
C ASP A 191 -20.87 -7.66 -11.17
N PRO A 192 -21.39 -7.40 -12.38
CA PRO A 192 -21.40 -8.40 -13.44
C PRO A 192 -20.03 -9.07 -13.71
N SER A 193 -18.92 -8.36 -13.46
CA SER A 193 -17.55 -8.89 -13.54
C SER A 193 -17.08 -9.66 -12.31
N SER A 194 -17.82 -9.61 -11.19
CA SER A 194 -17.56 -10.37 -9.96
C SER A 194 -18.88 -10.96 -9.42
N PRO A 195 -19.43 -11.98 -10.11
CA PRO A 195 -20.72 -12.58 -9.72
C PRO A 195 -20.64 -13.35 -8.40
N THR A 196 -19.44 -13.74 -7.96
CA THR A 196 -19.17 -14.39 -6.66
C THR A 196 -19.30 -13.43 -5.47
N GLY A 197 -19.40 -12.12 -5.72
CA GLY A 197 -19.57 -11.10 -4.69
C GLY A 197 -18.28 -10.58 -4.07
N TYR A 198 -17.11 -10.98 -4.60
CA TYR A 198 -15.82 -10.42 -4.20
C TYR A 198 -14.73 -10.60 -5.26
N ILE A 199 -13.78 -9.68 -5.29
CA ILE A 199 -12.55 -9.78 -6.10
C ILE A 199 -11.33 -9.95 -5.20
N LEU A 200 -10.21 -10.36 -5.79
CA LEU A 200 -8.90 -10.28 -5.15
C LEU A 200 -8.19 -8.99 -5.56
N LYS A 201 -7.38 -8.48 -4.63
CA LYS A 201 -6.45 -7.39 -4.89
C LYS A 201 -5.11 -7.78 -4.30
N ASN A 202 -4.42 -8.66 -5.01
CA ASN A 202 -3.13 -9.19 -4.59
C ASN A 202 -2.01 -8.48 -5.35
N PHE A 203 -0.95 -8.10 -4.64
CA PHE A 203 0.12 -7.28 -5.22
C PHE A 203 1.38 -7.33 -4.35
N ALA A 204 2.53 -7.13 -4.99
CA ALA A 204 3.73 -6.69 -4.31
C ALA A 204 3.60 -5.20 -3.91
N TYR A 205 4.22 -4.80 -2.80
CA TYR A 205 4.10 -3.46 -2.25
C TYR A 205 5.41 -2.88 -1.72
N TYR A 206 5.53 -1.56 -1.83
CA TYR A 206 6.55 -0.82 -1.12
C TYR A 206 6.07 -0.50 0.30
N GLU A 207 7.01 -0.42 1.24
CA GLU A 207 6.76 -0.11 2.63
C GLU A 207 7.90 0.71 3.21
N GLU A 208 7.53 1.68 4.02
CA GLU A 208 8.40 2.35 4.98
C GLU A 208 7.83 2.13 6.38
N LEU A 209 8.69 1.70 7.30
CA LEU A 209 8.34 1.40 8.68
C LEU A 209 9.40 2.01 9.59
N SER A 210 9.01 3.02 10.38
CA SER A 210 9.91 3.72 11.29
C SER A 210 9.52 3.46 12.74
N PHE A 211 10.52 3.25 13.59
CA PHE A 211 10.36 3.07 15.02
C PHE A 211 11.18 4.10 15.80
N SER A 212 10.58 4.66 16.85
CA SER A 212 11.27 5.57 17.77
C SER A 212 10.97 5.26 19.22
N ALA A 213 12.02 5.27 20.05
CA ALA A 213 11.89 5.18 21.49
C ALA A 213 11.38 6.51 22.04
N ILE A 214 10.47 6.46 23.01
CA ILE A 214 10.01 7.67 23.69
C ILE A 214 10.86 8.01 24.90
N HIS A 215 10.82 9.27 25.31
CA HIS A 215 11.51 9.75 26.49
C HIS A 215 10.74 9.42 27.77
N GLY A 216 11.45 9.00 28.81
CA GLY A 216 10.86 8.65 30.10
C GLY A 216 10.23 7.26 30.15
N SER A 217 9.49 6.98 31.22
CA SER A 217 8.84 5.69 31.47
C SER A 217 7.37 5.86 31.81
N ALA A 218 6.55 4.87 31.45
CA ALA A 218 5.11 4.87 31.72
C ALA A 218 4.76 3.69 32.66
N ALA A 219 4.66 3.97 33.95
CA ALA A 219 4.38 2.94 34.95
C ALA A 219 2.87 2.83 35.23
N ASN A 220 2.30 1.64 35.04
CA ASN A 220 1.02 1.24 35.60
C ASN A 220 1.20 0.96 37.10
N ARG A 221 0.36 1.56 37.96
CA ARG A 221 0.42 1.41 39.42
C ARG A 221 -0.96 1.12 40.00
N GLY A 222 -1.05 0.07 40.83
CA GLY A 222 -2.29 -0.34 41.49
C GLY A 222 -2.24 -0.29 43.03
N GLY A 223 -1.15 0.21 43.62
CA GLY A 223 -0.93 0.21 45.07
C GLY A 223 -0.34 -1.09 45.62
N ILE A 224 -0.27 -2.14 44.81
CA ILE A 224 0.27 -3.46 45.18
C ILE A 224 1.47 -3.87 44.33
N GLY A 225 1.69 -3.28 43.16
CA GLY A 225 2.76 -3.65 42.24
C GLY A 225 2.86 -2.62 41.11
N THR A 226 4.00 -2.61 40.42
CA THR A 226 4.21 -1.76 39.25
C THR A 226 4.44 -2.63 38.03
N GLN A 227 3.84 -2.21 36.93
CA GLN A 227 4.17 -2.70 35.61
C GLN A 227 4.70 -1.53 34.79
N ASN A 228 5.98 -1.57 34.41
CA ASN A 228 6.59 -0.52 33.60
C ASN A 228 6.42 -0.85 32.12
N CYS A 229 5.78 0.06 31.39
CA CYS A 229 5.60 -0.02 29.94
C CYS A 229 6.71 0.77 29.26
N ASN A 230 7.71 0.07 28.72
CA ASN A 230 8.75 0.69 27.90
C ASN A 230 8.23 0.77 26.47
N VAL A 231 8.10 1.97 25.93
CA VAL A 231 7.31 2.22 24.71
C VAL A 231 8.21 2.54 23.52
N LEU A 232 7.97 1.84 22.43
CA LEU A 232 8.49 2.10 21.10
C LEU A 232 7.33 2.49 20.20
N PHE A 233 7.25 3.76 19.78
CA PHE A 233 6.27 4.15 18.78
C PHE A 233 6.70 3.70 17.38
N TYR A 234 5.72 3.43 16.53
CA TYR A 234 5.95 3.13 15.14
C TYR A 234 4.96 3.82 14.22
N GLU A 235 5.40 4.09 13.01
CA GLU A 235 4.58 4.49 11.88
C GLU A 235 4.90 3.62 10.66
N GLN A 236 3.86 3.24 9.92
CA GLN A 236 3.95 2.42 8.72
C GLN A 236 3.21 3.10 7.57
N ARG A 237 3.78 3.07 6.36
CA ARG A 237 3.10 3.41 5.11
C ARG A 237 3.36 2.33 4.07
N VAL A 238 2.33 1.93 3.35
CA VAL A 238 2.38 0.91 2.31
C VAL A 238 1.88 1.50 1.00
N TYR A 239 2.60 1.23 -0.08
CA TYR A 239 2.31 1.74 -1.41
C TYR A 239 2.27 0.60 -2.43
N PHE A 240 1.46 0.71 -3.48
CA PHE A 240 1.49 -0.29 -4.57
C PHE A 240 2.85 -0.29 -5.29
N ALA A 241 3.51 -1.45 -5.42
CA ALA A 241 4.75 -1.57 -6.17
C ALA A 241 4.53 -1.74 -7.68
N GLU A 242 3.32 -2.14 -8.07
CA GLU A 242 2.95 -2.51 -9.43
C GLU A 242 1.47 -2.21 -9.73
N GLY A 243 1.06 -2.49 -10.96
CA GLY A 243 -0.32 -2.34 -11.41
C GLY A 243 -0.74 -0.89 -11.69
N PRO A 244 -2.02 -0.69 -12.05
CA PRO A 244 -2.52 0.60 -12.53
C PRO A 244 -2.47 1.72 -11.49
N ASN A 245 -2.36 1.41 -10.20
CA ASN A 245 -2.29 2.37 -9.11
C ASN A 245 -0.91 2.39 -8.43
N LYS A 246 0.15 1.94 -9.11
CA LYS A 246 1.54 1.96 -8.64
C LYS A 246 1.87 3.31 -7.99
N ASN A 247 2.65 3.27 -6.91
CA ASN A 247 3.08 4.38 -6.07
C ASN A 247 1.98 5.05 -5.22
N ALA A 248 0.69 4.72 -5.38
CA ALA A 248 -0.33 5.24 -4.45
C ALA A 248 -0.19 4.60 -3.06
N LEU A 249 -0.38 5.42 -2.03
CA LEU A 249 -0.58 4.96 -0.67
C LEU A 249 -1.83 4.08 -0.61
N VAL A 250 -1.69 2.84 -0.14
CA VAL A 250 -2.78 1.88 0.03
C VAL A 250 -3.12 1.64 1.49
N HIS A 251 -2.14 1.72 2.38
CA HIS A 251 -2.33 1.56 3.81
C HIS A 251 -1.41 2.48 4.59
N ALA A 252 -1.89 2.98 5.72
CA ALA A 252 -1.12 3.72 6.68
C ALA A 252 -1.57 3.29 8.08
N GLU A 253 -0.65 3.11 9.00
CA GLU A 253 -0.99 2.89 10.40
C GLU A 253 0.07 3.49 11.31
N ASN A 254 -0.29 3.68 12.57
CA ASN A 254 0.62 4.01 13.64
C ASN A 254 0.22 3.29 14.92
N GLY A 255 1.15 3.24 15.85
CA GLY A 255 0.91 2.55 17.11
C GLY A 255 2.12 2.50 18.01
N SER A 256 2.06 1.59 18.97
CA SER A 256 3.12 1.35 19.93
C SER A 256 3.41 -0.14 20.06
N LEU A 257 4.68 -0.45 20.26
CA LEU A 257 5.14 -1.69 20.84
C LEU A 257 5.58 -1.41 22.28
N LEU A 258 5.12 -2.22 23.22
CA LEU A 258 5.44 -2.11 24.63
C LEU A 258 6.24 -3.33 25.05
N PHE A 259 7.39 -3.11 25.68
CA PHE A 259 8.06 -4.14 26.47
C PHE A 259 7.72 -3.94 27.94
N ILE A 260 7.03 -4.94 28.49
CA ILE A 260 6.44 -4.84 29.81
C ILE A 260 7.36 -5.48 30.84
N ASN A 261 7.67 -4.72 31.91
CA ASN A 261 8.50 -5.17 33.01
C ASN A 261 7.74 -5.06 34.34
N ASP A 262 7.40 -6.22 34.91
CA ASP A 262 6.72 -6.33 36.19
C ASP A 262 7.72 -6.24 37.35
N GLN A 263 7.43 -5.39 38.33
CA GLN A 263 8.32 -5.13 39.45
C GLN A 263 7.55 -4.71 40.71
N LEU A 264 8.25 -4.69 41.85
CA LEU A 264 7.72 -4.09 43.06
C LEU A 264 7.42 -2.61 42.85
N GLN A 265 6.33 -2.13 43.43
CA GLN A 265 5.95 -0.73 43.32
C GLN A 265 6.88 0.14 44.16
N LEU A 266 7.66 0.99 43.50
CA LEU A 266 8.45 2.02 44.17
C LEU A 266 7.57 3.19 44.65
N LEU A 267 7.88 3.71 45.83
CA LEU A 267 7.32 4.97 46.30
C LEU A 267 7.71 6.09 45.33
N GLY A 268 6.73 6.91 44.97
CA GLY A 268 6.96 8.07 44.10
C GLY A 268 7.81 9.15 44.79
N PRO A 269 8.04 10.29 44.12
CA PRO A 269 8.78 11.41 44.71
C PRO A 269 8.13 11.94 46.00
N TYR A 270 6.83 11.74 46.17
CA TYR A 270 6.09 12.08 47.39
C TYR A 270 6.15 11.01 48.50
N GLY A 271 6.96 9.97 48.32
CA GLY A 271 7.21 8.92 49.30
C GLY A 271 5.95 8.23 49.77
N ASN A 272 5.74 8.19 51.08
CA ASN A 272 4.58 7.57 51.73
C ASN A 272 3.41 8.54 51.98
N GLY A 273 3.47 9.75 51.41
CA GLY A 273 2.49 10.82 51.64
C GLY A 273 2.75 11.68 52.90
N ASN A 274 3.62 11.24 53.81
CA ASN A 274 4.04 12.01 54.99
C ASN A 274 5.49 12.53 54.86
N GLN A 275 6.34 11.82 54.12
CA GLN A 275 7.71 12.18 53.82
C GLN A 275 8.00 11.95 52.34
N ALA A 276 8.80 12.83 51.73
CA ALA A 276 9.27 12.65 50.36
C ALA A 276 10.04 11.33 50.23
N GLY A 277 9.89 10.68 49.08
CA GLY A 277 10.54 9.42 48.77
C GLY A 277 11.82 9.67 48.00
N LEU A 278 12.87 8.88 48.30
CA LEU A 278 14.13 8.91 47.53
C LEU A 278 14.06 8.02 46.28
N GLY A 279 12.88 7.48 45.93
CA GLY A 279 12.67 6.59 44.78
C GLY A 279 13.31 5.20 44.92
N ASN A 280 13.86 4.84 46.08
CA ASN A 280 14.48 3.55 46.36
C ASN A 280 13.70 2.69 47.38
N GLN A 281 12.59 3.21 47.89
CA GLN A 281 11.70 2.52 48.81
C GLN A 281 10.53 1.91 48.04
N THR A 282 10.05 0.76 48.48
CA THR A 282 8.87 0.10 47.92
C THR A 282 7.63 0.41 48.76
N VAL A 283 6.45 0.34 48.13
CA VAL A 283 5.18 0.29 48.84
C VAL A 283 5.16 -0.94 49.73
N LYS A 284 4.69 -0.77 50.96
CA LYS A 284 4.55 -1.87 51.92
C LYS A 284 3.67 -2.97 51.31
N ASP A 285 4.08 -4.23 51.49
CA ASP A 285 3.39 -5.42 51.00
C ASP A 285 3.25 -5.49 49.47
N SER A 286 4.12 -4.76 48.73
CA SER A 286 4.12 -4.84 47.28
C SER A 286 4.53 -6.23 46.78
N VAL A 287 3.86 -6.68 45.73
CA VAL A 287 4.11 -7.89 44.97
C VAL A 287 4.17 -7.51 43.49
N ALA A 288 5.22 -7.98 42.80
CA ALA A 288 5.31 -7.77 41.36
C ALA A 288 4.12 -8.45 40.66
N PRO A 289 3.47 -7.79 39.69
CA PRO A 289 2.47 -8.45 38.85
C PRO A 289 3.05 -9.67 38.16
N SER A 290 2.18 -10.57 37.71
CA SER A 290 2.56 -11.70 36.86
C SER A 290 1.64 -11.75 35.67
N GLN A 291 2.22 -11.71 34.48
CA GLN A 291 1.53 -11.86 33.21
C GLN A 291 2.27 -12.87 32.34
N GLN A 292 1.53 -13.52 31.46
CA GLN A 292 2.10 -14.48 30.52
C GLN A 292 2.90 -13.81 29.39
N PHE A 293 2.53 -12.58 29.02
CA PHE A 293 3.00 -11.90 27.83
C PHE A 293 3.69 -10.58 28.18
N ASN A 294 4.85 -10.33 27.60
CA ASN A 294 5.70 -9.16 27.89
C ASN A 294 5.92 -8.25 26.68
N ILE A 295 5.35 -8.60 25.52
CA ILE A 295 5.29 -7.76 24.32
C ILE A 295 3.84 -7.42 24.05
N ILE A 296 3.53 -6.13 23.91
CA ILE A 296 2.21 -5.65 23.53
C ILE A 296 2.35 -4.82 22.26
N LYS A 297 1.56 -5.11 21.23
CA LYS A 297 1.40 -4.26 20.05
C LYS A 297 0.04 -3.59 20.11
N GLN A 298 0.02 -2.27 20.10
CA GLN A 298 -1.20 -1.47 19.98
C GLN A 298 -1.22 -0.84 18.59
N ILE A 299 -2.33 -1.02 17.88
CA ILE A 299 -2.45 -0.62 16.47
C ILE A 299 -3.65 0.29 16.34
N SER A 300 -3.45 1.44 15.70
CA SER A 300 -4.53 2.30 15.23
C SER A 300 -4.56 2.25 13.71
N VAL A 301 -5.61 1.64 13.17
CA VAL A 301 -5.81 1.52 11.73
C VAL A 301 -6.83 2.57 11.30
N PRO A 302 -6.53 3.45 10.32
CA PRO A 302 -7.43 4.50 9.85
C PRO A 302 -8.68 3.95 9.12
N HIS A 303 -8.82 2.63 9.00
CA HIS A 303 -10.07 1.93 8.67
C HIS A 303 -11.08 1.90 9.83
N GLY A 304 -10.69 2.35 11.03
CA GLY A 304 -11.55 2.41 12.21
C GLY A 304 -11.49 1.16 13.08
N ASN A 305 -10.33 0.49 13.09
CA ASN A 305 -10.05 -0.60 14.00
C ASN A 305 -8.96 -0.18 15.00
N SER A 306 -9.11 -0.60 16.25
CA SER A 306 -8.04 -0.53 17.24
C SER A 306 -7.75 -1.93 17.74
N ILE A 307 -6.48 -2.31 17.77
CA ILE A 307 -6.05 -3.67 18.07
C ILE A 307 -5.07 -3.61 19.22
N LEU A 308 -5.27 -4.49 20.21
CA LEU A 308 -4.28 -4.81 21.23
C LEU A 308 -3.90 -6.28 21.03
N ALA A 309 -2.65 -6.54 20.72
CA ALA A 309 -2.11 -7.88 20.54
C ALA A 309 -1.01 -8.13 21.58
N ALA A 310 -1.15 -9.19 22.38
CA ALA A 310 -0.19 -9.56 23.41
C ALA A 310 0.66 -10.73 22.94
N GLY A 311 1.88 -10.84 23.47
CA GLY A 311 2.83 -11.82 23.00
C GLY A 311 4.15 -11.86 23.74
N SER A 312 5.10 -12.56 23.13
CA SER A 312 6.43 -12.82 23.70
C SER A 312 7.49 -12.81 22.62
N TYR A 313 8.74 -12.91 23.04
CA TYR A 313 9.88 -12.98 22.16
C TYR A 313 10.75 -14.21 22.45
N GLN A 314 11.51 -14.62 21.45
CA GLN A 314 12.50 -15.69 21.58
C GLN A 314 13.67 -15.44 20.62
N GLN A 315 14.90 -15.64 21.09
CA GLN A 315 16.09 -15.60 20.26
C GLN A 315 16.61 -17.01 19.99
N GLN A 316 17.01 -17.27 18.75
CA GLN A 316 17.48 -18.59 18.29
C GLN A 316 18.63 -18.43 17.29
N SER A 317 19.48 -19.45 17.19
CA SER A 317 20.55 -19.53 16.19
C SER A 317 20.07 -20.17 14.90
N GLY A 318 20.77 -19.88 13.79
CA GLY A 318 20.41 -20.31 12.44
C GLY A 318 19.40 -19.38 11.78
N ALA A 319 18.81 -19.83 10.66
CA ALA A 319 17.72 -19.13 9.99
C ALA A 319 16.36 -19.51 10.60
N PRO A 320 15.37 -18.60 10.64
CA PRO A 320 14.03 -18.94 11.08
C PRO A 320 13.36 -19.94 10.13
N SER A 321 12.51 -20.80 10.69
CA SER A 321 11.56 -21.58 9.90
C SER A 321 10.30 -20.75 9.69
N ILE A 322 10.10 -20.28 8.46
CA ILE A 322 8.91 -19.51 8.11
C ILE A 322 7.73 -20.48 7.92
N PRO A 323 6.63 -20.35 8.69
CA PRO A 323 5.49 -21.23 8.55
C PRO A 323 4.75 -20.96 7.24
N VAL A 324 4.26 -22.03 6.61
CA VAL A 324 3.30 -21.91 5.50
C VAL A 324 1.98 -21.37 6.03
N VAL A 325 1.40 -20.40 5.34
CA VAL A 325 0.09 -19.81 5.68
C VAL A 325 -0.82 -19.86 4.47
N SER A 326 -2.12 -20.10 4.70
CA SER A 326 -3.12 -20.13 3.63
C SER A 326 -3.99 -18.88 3.68
N SER A 327 -4.22 -18.28 2.51
CA SER A 327 -5.13 -17.15 2.32
C SER A 327 -6.55 -17.57 1.92
N LEU A 328 -6.81 -18.87 1.82
CA LEU A 328 -8.08 -19.39 1.32
C LEU A 328 -9.20 -19.24 2.37
N PRO A 329 -10.33 -18.59 2.04
CA PRO A 329 -11.53 -18.65 2.86
C PRO A 329 -12.22 -20.00 2.74
N GLU A 330 -13.04 -20.34 3.72
CA GLU A 330 -13.93 -21.50 3.69
C GLU A 330 -15.35 -21.11 3.28
N GLY A 331 -16.10 -22.01 2.67
CA GLY A 331 -17.53 -21.82 2.38
C GLY A 331 -17.86 -20.94 1.17
N VAL A 332 -16.87 -20.58 0.34
CA VAL A 332 -17.05 -19.80 -0.89
C VAL A 332 -16.20 -20.39 -2.02
N ASP A 333 -16.56 -20.12 -3.28
CA ASP A 333 -15.72 -20.45 -4.44
C ASP A 333 -14.40 -19.68 -4.36
N THR A 334 -13.28 -20.38 -4.47
CA THR A 334 -11.93 -19.82 -4.37
C THR A 334 -11.13 -19.92 -5.67
N GLN A 335 -11.78 -20.19 -6.81
CA GLN A 335 -11.11 -20.34 -8.10
C GLN A 335 -10.14 -19.19 -8.41
N GLN A 336 -10.54 -17.95 -8.11
CA GLN A 336 -9.72 -16.75 -8.32
C GLN A 336 -8.40 -16.70 -7.54
N TYR A 337 -8.25 -17.45 -6.44
CA TYR A 337 -6.97 -17.56 -5.71
C TYR A 337 -5.93 -18.39 -6.48
N THR A 338 -6.37 -19.23 -7.43
CA THR A 338 -5.50 -20.16 -8.15
C THR A 338 -5.25 -19.75 -9.60
N GLN A 339 -6.10 -18.88 -10.15
CA GLN A 339 -5.98 -18.39 -11.52
C GLN A 339 -5.02 -17.21 -11.60
N ILE A 340 -4.17 -17.22 -12.62
CA ILE A 340 -3.36 -16.06 -12.95
C ILE A 340 -4.25 -14.98 -13.56
N ASP A 341 -4.22 -13.80 -12.96
CA ASP A 341 -4.89 -12.61 -13.49
C ASP A 341 -3.97 -11.41 -13.27
N PRO A 342 -3.56 -10.69 -14.33
CA PRO A 342 -2.53 -9.66 -14.22
C PRO A 342 -2.95 -8.44 -13.37
N ILE A 343 -4.22 -8.32 -13.01
CA ILE A 343 -4.75 -7.18 -12.25
C ILE A 343 -5.07 -7.58 -10.80
N SER A 344 -5.72 -8.72 -10.60
CA SER A 344 -6.28 -9.15 -9.31
C SER A 344 -5.45 -10.23 -8.60
N ASN A 345 -4.76 -11.09 -9.36
CA ASN A 345 -3.92 -12.16 -8.84
C ASN A 345 -2.70 -12.44 -9.74
N PRO A 346 -1.73 -11.52 -9.79
CA PRO A 346 -0.58 -11.62 -10.70
C PRO A 346 0.39 -12.75 -10.32
N ASN A 347 0.35 -13.23 -9.08
CA ASN A 347 1.22 -14.31 -8.59
C ASN A 347 0.43 -15.34 -7.76
N PRO A 348 -0.25 -16.30 -8.40
CA PRO A 348 -1.03 -17.33 -7.69
C PRO A 348 -0.22 -18.22 -6.74
N SER A 349 1.09 -18.36 -6.96
CA SER A 349 1.98 -19.13 -6.09
C SER A 349 2.14 -18.43 -4.73
N TYR A 350 2.44 -17.12 -4.74
CA TYR A 350 2.46 -16.33 -3.51
C TYR A 350 1.05 -16.14 -2.94
N THR A 351 0.01 -16.08 -3.75
CA THR A 351 -1.37 -16.07 -3.23
C THR A 351 -1.68 -17.31 -2.40
N ARG A 352 -1.24 -18.49 -2.84
CA ARG A 352 -1.43 -19.76 -2.11
C ARG A 352 -0.70 -19.78 -0.76
N ASN A 353 0.53 -19.26 -0.74
CA ASN A 353 1.34 -19.12 0.46
C ASN A 353 2.10 -17.78 0.43
N PRO A 354 1.53 -16.71 0.99
CA PRO A 354 2.17 -15.39 0.97
C PRO A 354 3.57 -15.43 1.59
N ASN A 355 3.75 -16.22 2.65
CA ASN A 355 5.03 -16.40 3.32
C ASN A 355 6.13 -17.02 2.45
N GLN A 356 5.81 -17.51 1.24
CA GLN A 356 6.83 -17.89 0.26
C GLN A 356 7.76 -16.72 -0.09
N ALA A 357 7.24 -15.48 -0.13
CA ALA A 357 8.07 -14.30 -0.36
C ALA A 357 9.16 -14.11 0.71
N LEU A 358 8.88 -14.49 1.97
CA LEU A 358 9.86 -14.48 3.06
C LEU A 358 10.88 -15.60 2.91
N ALA A 359 10.40 -16.81 2.58
CA ALA A 359 11.26 -17.97 2.37
C ALA A 359 12.25 -17.72 1.21
N ASP A 360 11.80 -17.07 0.14
CA ASP A 360 12.66 -16.72 -1.00
C ASP A 360 13.72 -15.67 -0.61
N ALA A 361 13.36 -14.70 0.23
CA ALA A 361 14.31 -13.70 0.74
C ALA A 361 15.39 -14.29 1.67
N LEU A 362 15.08 -15.38 2.37
CA LEU A 362 16.05 -16.13 3.20
C LEU A 362 17.08 -16.88 2.35
N LEU A 363 16.72 -17.29 1.13
CA LEU A 363 17.68 -17.92 0.20
C LEU A 363 18.70 -16.90 -0.35
N ALA A 364 18.35 -15.62 -0.36
CA ALA A 364 19.21 -14.56 -0.88
C ALA A 364 20.33 -14.13 0.09
N ALA A 365 20.17 -14.35 1.41
CA ALA A 365 21.19 -13.98 2.40
C ALA A 365 21.18 -14.94 3.61
N PRO A 366 22.32 -15.57 3.95
CA PRO A 366 22.43 -16.44 5.13
C PRO A 366 22.13 -15.69 6.44
N VAL A 367 21.24 -16.27 7.26
CA VAL A 367 20.93 -15.82 8.61
C VAL A 367 21.64 -16.69 9.63
N THR A 368 22.34 -16.08 10.58
CA THR A 368 23.10 -16.81 11.63
C THR A 368 22.38 -16.81 12.97
N THR A 369 21.58 -15.79 13.25
CA THR A 369 20.81 -15.63 14.48
C THR A 369 19.60 -14.78 14.17
N PHE A 370 18.48 -15.12 14.80
CA PHE A 370 17.25 -14.35 14.70
C PHE A 370 16.55 -14.19 16.05
N LEU A 371 15.77 -13.13 16.15
CA LEU A 371 14.86 -12.82 17.23
C LEU A 371 13.44 -12.83 16.68
N THR A 372 12.59 -13.67 17.25
CA THR A 372 11.16 -13.72 16.93
C THR A 372 10.39 -12.88 17.92
N LEU A 373 9.48 -12.03 17.44
CA LEU A 373 8.42 -11.39 18.22
C LEU A 373 7.08 -11.91 17.71
N ASN A 374 6.30 -12.60 18.54
CA ASN A 374 4.98 -13.09 18.15
C ASN A 374 3.92 -12.42 19.02
N VAL A 375 2.90 -11.84 18.39
CA VAL A 375 1.77 -11.19 19.07
C VAL A 375 0.44 -11.65 18.46
N SER A 376 -0.60 -11.75 19.31
CA SER A 376 -1.96 -12.04 18.86
C SER A 376 -2.99 -11.28 19.69
N SER A 377 -4.07 -10.85 19.03
CA SER A 377 -5.24 -10.29 19.72
C SER A 377 -6.06 -11.35 20.46
N LYS A 378 -5.79 -12.64 20.23
CA LYS A 378 -6.42 -13.76 20.95
C LYS A 378 -5.66 -14.14 22.23
N ASN A 379 -4.43 -13.64 22.41
CA ASN A 379 -3.67 -13.82 23.64
C ASN A 379 -4.29 -12.99 24.77
N GLY A 380 -4.12 -13.45 26.02
CA GLY A 380 -4.73 -12.83 27.20
C GLY A 380 -4.48 -11.32 27.30
N GLY A 381 -5.55 -10.55 27.54
CA GLY A 381 -5.52 -9.09 27.56
C GLY A 381 -5.66 -8.41 26.20
N GLY A 382 -5.51 -9.16 25.09
CA GLY A 382 -5.70 -8.71 23.72
C GLY A 382 -7.15 -8.53 23.30
N GLY A 383 -7.34 -7.86 22.16
CA GLY A 383 -8.66 -7.68 21.54
C GLY A 383 -8.62 -6.84 20.28
N VAL A 384 -9.73 -6.85 19.54
CA VAL A 384 -9.99 -5.97 18.41
C VAL A 384 -11.29 -5.21 18.68
N THR A 385 -11.24 -3.89 18.53
CA THR A 385 -12.43 -3.03 18.53
C THR A 385 -12.63 -2.43 17.15
N ASN A 386 -13.88 -2.41 16.69
CA ASN A 386 -14.29 -2.01 15.35
C ASN A 386 -15.26 -0.83 15.44
N ILE A 387 -15.19 0.15 14.54
CA ILE A 387 -16.25 1.17 14.39
C ILE A 387 -17.55 0.57 13.81
N GLY A 388 -18.63 1.35 13.79
CA GLY A 388 -19.96 0.86 13.39
C GLY A 388 -20.04 0.29 11.97
N PHE A 389 -19.32 0.85 10.99
CA PHE A 389 -19.28 0.31 9.63
C PHE A 389 -18.61 -1.06 9.60
N GLU A 390 -17.41 -1.16 10.19
CA GLU A 390 -16.63 -2.39 10.28
C GLU A 390 -17.45 -3.50 10.96
N GLN A 391 -18.11 -3.23 12.08
CA GLN A 391 -18.98 -4.19 12.77
C GLN A 391 -20.09 -4.79 11.89
N GLN A 392 -20.58 -4.03 10.89
CA GLN A 392 -21.71 -4.44 10.05
C GLN A 392 -21.27 -5.04 8.70
N HIS A 393 -20.12 -4.63 8.18
CA HIS A 393 -19.78 -4.85 6.77
C HIS A 393 -18.36 -5.36 6.51
N ALA A 394 -17.44 -5.25 7.47
CA ALA A 394 -16.03 -5.64 7.26
C ALA A 394 -15.28 -6.03 8.54
N GLN A 395 -15.98 -6.67 9.48
CA GLN A 395 -15.51 -6.80 10.85
C GLN A 395 -14.16 -7.52 10.94
N VAL A 396 -13.18 -6.88 11.56
CA VAL A 396 -11.94 -7.56 11.94
C VAL A 396 -12.20 -8.38 13.21
N GLU A 397 -12.12 -9.70 13.10
CA GLU A 397 -12.36 -10.62 14.22
C GLU A 397 -11.09 -10.92 15.02
N SER A 398 -9.93 -10.97 14.35
CA SER A 398 -8.67 -11.22 15.03
C SER A 398 -7.46 -10.75 14.23
N TYR A 399 -6.39 -10.52 14.97
CA TYR A 399 -5.09 -10.12 14.48
C TYR A 399 -4.00 -11.05 15.04
N GLN A 400 -3.03 -11.38 14.21
CA GLN A 400 -1.77 -11.96 14.64
C GLN A 400 -0.64 -11.43 13.76
N CYS A 401 0.55 -11.30 14.34
CA CYS A 401 1.75 -10.96 13.59
C CYS A 401 2.97 -11.62 14.22
N THR A 402 3.85 -12.12 13.37
CA THR A 402 5.18 -12.59 13.75
C THR A 402 6.21 -11.74 13.03
N TYR A 403 7.13 -11.18 13.80
CA TYR A 403 8.34 -10.52 13.31
C TYR A 403 9.54 -11.45 13.51
N TRP A 404 10.45 -11.47 12.55
CA TRP A 404 11.77 -12.06 12.64
C TRP A 404 12.80 -10.97 12.37
N LEU A 405 13.53 -10.55 13.41
CA LEU A 405 14.73 -9.73 13.26
C LEU A 405 15.92 -10.64 13.04
N GLU A 406 16.69 -10.39 12.01
CA GLU A 406 17.68 -11.34 11.51
C GLU A 406 19.04 -10.67 11.32
N ALA A 407 20.07 -11.34 11.84
CA ALA A 407 21.44 -10.96 11.63
C ALA A 407 21.97 -11.74 10.42
N LEU A 408 22.37 -11.00 9.38
CA LEU A 408 22.84 -11.56 8.11
C LEU A 408 24.36 -11.73 8.10
N ASN A 409 24.85 -12.71 7.35
CA ASN A 409 26.28 -12.86 6.98
C ASN A 409 27.24 -12.84 8.18
N GLU A 410 26.91 -13.58 9.25
CA GLU A 410 27.72 -13.66 10.48
C GLU A 410 27.84 -12.35 11.27
N ALA A 411 27.07 -11.32 10.92
CA ALA A 411 26.94 -10.12 11.74
C ALA A 411 26.25 -10.43 13.07
N THR A 412 26.47 -9.55 14.05
CA THR A 412 25.75 -9.55 15.33
C THR A 412 24.57 -8.58 15.35
N GLU A 413 24.51 -7.67 14.37
CA GLU A 413 23.47 -6.66 14.26
C GLU A 413 22.29 -7.20 13.46
N PHE A 414 21.07 -6.92 13.94
CA PHE A 414 19.85 -7.22 13.21
C PHE A 414 19.61 -6.16 12.14
N THR A 415 19.81 -6.53 10.87
CA THR A 415 19.71 -5.62 9.72
C THR A 415 18.60 -6.02 8.74
N GLN A 416 18.00 -7.20 8.91
CA GLN A 416 16.82 -7.64 8.20
C GLN A 416 15.64 -7.83 9.17
N LEU A 417 14.46 -7.38 8.75
CA LEU A 417 13.19 -7.54 9.47
C LEU A 417 12.19 -8.20 8.53
N GLN A 418 11.83 -9.44 8.80
CA GLN A 418 10.71 -10.11 8.15
C GLN A 418 9.48 -10.03 9.03
N TYR A 419 8.29 -9.92 8.43
CA TYR A 419 7.06 -10.17 9.16
C TYR A 419 6.00 -10.88 8.31
N SER A 420 5.15 -11.64 9.01
CA SER A 420 3.92 -12.22 8.49
C SER A 420 2.77 -11.82 9.40
N GLN A 421 1.82 -11.08 8.84
CA GLN A 421 0.64 -10.58 9.52
C GLN A 421 -0.61 -11.24 8.93
N THR A 422 -1.53 -11.65 9.80
CA THR A 422 -2.84 -12.16 9.39
C THR A 422 -3.93 -11.42 10.15
N ILE A 423 -4.85 -10.85 9.38
CA ILE A 423 -6.09 -10.24 9.85
C ILE A 423 -7.24 -11.11 9.36
N MET A 424 -8.09 -11.57 10.28
CA MET A 424 -9.29 -12.31 9.92
C MET A 424 -10.44 -11.32 9.75
N MET A 425 -10.90 -11.15 8.50
CA MET A 425 -11.97 -10.20 8.14
C MET A 425 -13.26 -10.95 7.84
N ARG A 426 -14.34 -10.60 8.54
CA ARG A 426 -15.67 -11.13 8.31
C ARG A 426 -16.41 -10.22 7.34
N LEU A 427 -16.67 -10.73 6.14
CA LEU A 427 -17.23 -9.96 5.02
C LEU A 427 -18.56 -10.56 4.55
N PRO A 428 -19.54 -9.73 4.15
CA PRO A 428 -20.79 -10.21 3.57
C PRO A 428 -20.57 -10.69 2.13
N ILE A 429 -20.94 -11.94 1.85
CA ILE A 429 -20.93 -12.54 0.50
C ILE A 429 -22.32 -13.13 0.25
N GLY A 430 -23.09 -12.49 -0.62
CA GLY A 430 -24.51 -12.81 -0.79
C GLY A 430 -25.28 -12.63 0.52
N GLU A 431 -25.95 -13.68 0.98
CA GLU A 431 -26.71 -13.68 2.23
C GLU A 431 -25.91 -14.18 3.45
N GLN A 432 -24.63 -14.52 3.27
CA GLN A 432 -23.78 -15.11 4.31
C GLN A 432 -22.64 -14.17 4.71
N PHE A 433 -22.08 -14.42 5.89
CA PHE A 433 -20.80 -13.83 6.29
C PHE A 433 -19.71 -14.88 6.17
N ILE A 434 -18.65 -14.55 5.45
CA ILE A 434 -17.49 -15.41 5.24
C ILE A 434 -16.29 -14.79 5.93
N LEU A 435 -15.47 -15.63 6.57
CA LEU A 435 -14.24 -15.21 7.20
C LEU A 435 -13.08 -15.36 6.21
N PHE A 436 -12.42 -14.25 5.92
CA PHE A 436 -11.32 -14.18 4.99
C PHE A 436 -10.01 -13.92 5.72
N PRO A 437 -8.97 -14.74 5.48
CA PRO A 437 -7.61 -14.40 5.88
C PRO A 437 -7.04 -13.32 4.96
N HIS A 438 -6.86 -12.12 5.49
CA HIS A 438 -6.09 -11.05 4.87
C HIS A 438 -4.65 -11.14 5.37
N ILE A 439 -3.72 -11.48 4.46
CA ILE A 439 -2.34 -11.76 4.82
C ILE A 439 -1.42 -10.76 4.13
N THR A 440 -0.58 -10.11 4.93
CA THR A 440 0.50 -9.24 4.46
C THR A 440 1.82 -9.76 4.98
N THR A 441 2.83 -9.71 4.11
CA THR A 441 4.17 -10.16 4.45
C THR A 441 5.21 -9.29 3.77
N ASN A 442 6.32 -9.03 4.44
CA ASN A 442 7.42 -8.26 3.86
C ASN A 442 8.77 -8.66 4.46
N THR A 443 9.82 -8.49 3.66
CA THR A 443 11.22 -8.46 4.12
C THR A 443 11.75 -7.04 3.97
N LEU A 444 12.16 -6.45 5.07
CA LEU A 444 12.70 -5.10 5.15
C LEU A 444 14.18 -5.12 5.52
N SER A 445 14.93 -4.16 5.00
CA SER A 445 16.31 -3.85 5.37
C SER A 445 16.35 -2.58 6.20
N LYS A 446 17.21 -2.55 7.22
CA LYS A 446 17.48 -1.35 8.01
C LYS A 446 18.24 -0.32 7.17
N MET A 447 17.81 0.95 7.24
CA MET A 447 18.43 2.09 6.55
C MET A 447 19.70 2.60 7.23
#